data_AF-A0A816X6M8-F1
#
_entry.id   AF-A0A816X6M8-F1
#
_cell.length_a   1.000
_cell.length_b   1.000
_cell.length_c   1.000
_cell.angle_alpha   90.00
_cell.angle_beta   90.00
_cell.angle_gamma   90.00
#
_symmetry.space_group_name_H-M   'P 1'
#
loop_
_entity.id
_entity.type
_entity.pdbx_description
1 polymer ?
#
loop_
_entity_poly.entity_id
_entity_poly.type
_entity_poly.pdbx_seq_one_letter_code
_entity_poly.pdbx_strand_id
1 'polypeptide(L)'
;MNTSTCTDSIITETSSITANDDIEKNITGIIITINKLKHYAFLKRIDNETKPHIFAREASIIKNDHRPNFYIGDKCKFDIKRTSKGFEAININIMEINPYRIPKLTKKNK
;
A
#
# COMPACT_ATOMS: atom_id res chain seq x y z
N MET A 1 -63.34 8.16 13.74
CA MET A 1 -62.50 8.95 12.81
C MET A 1 -61.21 9.21 13.52
N ASN A 2 -60.15 8.45 13.22
CA ASN A 2 -58.93 8.45 14.01
C ASN A 2 -57.79 8.56 12.99
N THR A 3 -57.19 9.74 12.91
CA THR A 3 -56.11 10.06 11.97
C THR A 3 -54.78 9.57 12.52
N SER A 4 -54.22 8.54 11.89
CA SER A 4 -52.88 8.04 12.17
C SER A 4 -51.86 8.93 11.47
N THR A 5 -51.14 9.76 12.23
CA THR A 5 -49.99 10.52 11.74
C THR A 5 -48.72 9.71 11.96
N CYS A 6 -48.12 9.22 10.87
CA CYS A 6 -46.78 8.64 10.91
C CYS A 6 -45.76 9.78 10.97
N THR A 7 -45.03 9.89 12.07
CA THR A 7 -43.86 10.76 12.19
C THR A 7 -42.64 10.04 11.64
N ASP A 8 -42.15 10.49 10.48
CA ASP A 8 -40.86 10.07 9.95
C ASP A 8 -39.74 10.57 10.88
N SER A 9 -39.22 9.66 11.68
CA SER A 9 -38.01 9.90 12.46
C SER A 9 -36.83 9.81 11.50
N ILE A 10 -36.41 10.96 10.96
CA ILE A 10 -35.13 11.10 10.27
C ILE A 10 -34.05 10.83 11.33
N ILE A 11 -33.53 9.62 11.34
CA ILE A 11 -32.32 9.26 12.07
C ILE A 11 -31.16 9.92 11.34
N THR A 12 -30.89 11.20 11.65
CA THR A 12 -29.61 11.82 11.39
C THR A 12 -28.62 11.26 12.41
N GLU A 13 -28.18 10.02 12.15
CA GLU A 13 -26.93 9.51 12.71
C GLU A 13 -25.80 10.36 12.16
N THR A 14 -25.58 11.49 12.84
CA THR A 14 -24.39 12.30 12.70
C THR A 14 -23.25 11.48 13.32
N SER A 15 -22.79 10.48 12.58
CA SER A 15 -21.63 9.68 12.94
C SER A 15 -20.45 10.66 12.97
N SER A 16 -20.07 11.06 14.16
CA SER A 16 -18.83 11.77 14.44
C SER A 16 -17.69 10.97 13.81
N ILE A 17 -17.19 11.43 12.65
CA ILE A 17 -16.00 10.90 11.98
C ILE A 17 -14.81 11.27 12.87
N THR A 18 -14.57 10.51 13.92
CA THR A 18 -13.25 10.44 14.53
C THR A 18 -12.31 9.88 13.47
N ALA A 19 -11.35 10.69 13.05
CA ALA A 19 -10.31 10.41 12.06
C ALA A 19 -9.33 9.31 12.54
N ASN A 20 -9.85 8.15 12.91
CA ASN A 20 -9.06 6.96 13.10
C ASN A 20 -8.77 6.40 11.71
N ASP A 21 -7.54 6.67 11.28
CA ASP A 21 -6.97 6.26 10.00
C ASP A 21 -7.36 4.80 9.65
N ASP A 22 -8.09 4.62 8.54
CA ASP A 22 -8.32 3.33 7.88
C ASP A 22 -6.96 2.76 7.42
N ILE A 23 -6.24 2.12 8.36
CA ILE A 23 -4.95 1.47 8.11
C ILE A 23 -5.12 -0.05 8.25
N GLU A 24 -5.04 -0.76 7.12
CA GLU A 24 -4.83 -2.21 7.15
C GLU A 24 -3.34 -2.49 7.38
N LYS A 25 -3.00 -3.23 8.44
CA LYS A 25 -1.61 -3.44 8.85
C LYS A 25 -1.05 -4.79 8.41
N ASN A 26 0.28 -4.87 8.31
CA ASN A 26 1.03 -6.12 8.15
C ASN A 26 0.69 -6.94 6.90
N ILE A 27 0.32 -6.28 5.80
CA ILE A 27 -0.01 -6.90 4.53
C ILE A 27 1.27 -7.36 3.82
N THR A 28 1.23 -8.55 3.22
CA THR A 28 2.31 -9.06 2.38
C THR A 28 1.99 -8.93 0.90
N GLY A 29 2.99 -8.55 0.12
CA GLY A 29 2.82 -8.37 -1.32
C GLY A 29 4.12 -8.47 -2.11
N ILE A 30 3.99 -8.29 -3.43
CA ILE A 30 5.07 -8.34 -4.40
C ILE A 30 5.09 -7.02 -5.16
N ILE A 31 6.28 -6.46 -5.37
CA ILE A 31 6.45 -5.28 -6.22
C ILE A 31 6.29 -5.70 -7.68
N ILE A 32 5.27 -5.18 -8.36
CA ILE A 32 4.97 -5.56 -9.76
C ILE A 32 5.50 -4.55 -10.77
N THR A 33 5.62 -3.29 -10.38
CA THR A 33 6.05 -2.22 -11.29
C THR A 33 6.79 -1.16 -10.51
N ILE A 34 7.83 -0.59 -11.12
CA ILE A 34 8.63 0.49 -10.56
C ILE A 34 8.84 1.55 -11.63
N ASN A 35 8.59 2.80 -11.30
CA ASN A 35 9.02 3.94 -12.09
C ASN A 35 10.04 4.75 -11.29
N LYS A 36 11.33 4.49 -11.55
CA LYS A 36 12.44 5.16 -10.84
C LYS A 36 12.54 6.66 -11.16
N LEU A 37 12.11 7.08 -12.35
CA LEU A 37 12.11 8.49 -12.73
C LEU A 37 11.02 9.28 -12.00
N LYS A 38 9.89 8.62 -11.70
CA LYS A 38 8.74 9.23 -11.01
C LYS A 38 8.64 8.85 -9.54
N HIS A 39 9.64 8.13 -9.01
CA HIS A 39 9.74 7.74 -7.59
C HIS A 39 8.50 7.02 -7.03
N TYR A 40 7.88 6.13 -7.81
CA TYR A 40 6.75 5.31 -7.34
C TYR A 40 6.83 3.85 -7.80
N ALA A 41 6.06 3.00 -7.13
CA ALA A 41 5.86 1.60 -7.44
C ALA A 41 4.39 1.19 -7.25
N PHE A 42 4.05 0.03 -7.80
CA PHE A 42 2.79 -0.67 -7.52
C PHE A 42 3.06 -2.03 -6.90
N LEU A 43 2.24 -2.39 -5.92
CA LEU A 43 2.33 -3.64 -5.17
C LEU A 43 1.08 -4.48 -5.39
N LYS A 44 1.27 -5.77 -5.68
CA LYS A 44 0.20 -6.77 -5.67
C LYS A 44 0.17 -7.43 -4.29
N ARG A 45 -1.01 -7.50 -3.68
CA ARG A 45 -1.29 -8.26 -2.47
C ARG A 45 -1.18 -9.77 -2.74
N ILE A 46 -0.54 -10.50 -1.83
CA ILE A 46 -0.47 -11.98 -1.92
C ILE A 46 -1.70 -12.61 -1.25
N ASP A 47 -2.25 -11.97 -0.21
CA ASP A 47 -3.40 -12.48 0.55
C ASP A 47 -4.70 -12.47 -0.27
N ASN A 48 -4.82 -11.55 -1.23
CA ASN A 48 -5.99 -11.47 -2.09
C ASN A 48 -5.61 -10.89 -3.47
N GLU A 49 -5.65 -11.75 -4.48
CA GLU A 49 -5.28 -11.37 -5.85
C GLU A 49 -6.34 -10.53 -6.59
N THR A 50 -7.59 -10.52 -6.11
CA THR A 50 -8.68 -9.76 -6.75
C THR A 50 -8.73 -8.31 -6.27
N LYS A 51 -8.03 -7.98 -5.18
CA LYS A 51 -7.90 -6.61 -4.70
C LYS A 51 -7.02 -5.78 -5.65
N PRO A 52 -7.30 -4.47 -5.78
CA PRO A 52 -6.53 -3.59 -6.65
C PRO A 52 -5.06 -3.52 -6.22
N HIS A 53 -4.19 -3.21 -7.18
CA HIS A 53 -2.79 -2.91 -6.89
C HIS A 53 -2.67 -1.65 -6.03
N ILE A 54 -1.76 -1.70 -5.08
CA ILE A 54 -1.57 -0.63 -4.10
C ILE A 54 -0.45 0.29 -4.59
N PHE A 55 -0.72 1.59 -4.60
CA PHE A 55 0.27 2.60 -4.95
C PHE A 55 1.29 2.75 -3.82
N ALA A 56 2.56 2.92 -4.15
CA ALA A 56 3.61 3.24 -3.20
C ALA A 56 4.54 4.32 -3.72
N ARG A 57 4.93 5.24 -2.84
CA ARG A 57 6.07 6.11 -3.10
C ARG A 57 7.37 5.39 -2.74
N GLU A 58 8.43 5.71 -3.47
CA GLU A 58 9.77 5.23 -3.13
C GLU A 58 10.19 5.66 -1.71
N ALA A 59 9.74 6.84 -1.25
CA ALA A 59 9.99 7.33 0.10
C ALA A 59 9.34 6.49 1.22
N SER A 60 8.29 5.71 0.90
CA SER A 60 7.62 4.84 1.86
C SER A 60 8.39 3.53 2.13
N ILE A 61 9.48 3.30 1.39
CA ILE A 61 10.29 2.09 1.47
C ILE A 61 11.38 2.30 2.53
N ILE A 62 11.36 1.43 3.54
CA ILE A 62 12.34 1.43 4.62
C ILE A 62 13.65 0.90 4.03
N LYS A 63 14.58 1.82 3.81
CA LYS A 63 15.93 1.49 3.35
C LYS A 63 16.72 0.95 4.53
N ASN A 64 17.28 -0.23 4.36
CA ASN A 64 18.27 -0.79 5.28
C ASN A 64 19.63 -0.76 4.58
N ASP A 65 20.73 -0.65 5.32
CA ASP A 65 22.09 -0.51 4.74
C ASP A 65 22.44 -1.67 3.79
N HIS A 66 21.91 -2.85 4.08
CA HIS A 66 22.08 -4.04 3.24
C HIS A 66 21.15 -4.11 2.01
N ARG A 67 20.10 -3.28 1.95
CA ARG A 67 19.04 -3.31 0.92
C ARG A 67 18.62 -1.90 0.49
N PRO A 68 19.52 -1.11 -0.12
CA PRO A 68 19.22 0.28 -0.47
C PRO A 68 18.22 0.42 -1.63
N ASN A 69 17.99 -0.66 -2.39
CA ASN A 69 17.21 -0.64 -3.62
C ASN A 69 16.22 -1.81 -3.65
N PHE A 70 15.03 -1.53 -4.19
CA PHE A 70 13.95 -2.48 -4.43
C PHE A 70 13.75 -2.72 -5.93
N TYR A 71 13.28 -3.90 -6.28
CA TYR A 71 13.16 -4.39 -7.65
C TYR A 71 11.80 -5.07 -7.86
N ILE A 72 11.39 -5.13 -9.13
CA ILE A 72 10.22 -5.89 -9.52
C ILE A 72 10.44 -7.36 -9.11
N GLY A 73 9.43 -7.95 -8.48
CA GLY A 73 9.43 -9.30 -7.94
C GLY A 73 9.90 -9.43 -6.49
N ASP A 74 10.45 -8.37 -5.87
CA ASP A 74 10.80 -8.42 -4.45
C ASP A 74 9.52 -8.60 -3.61
N LYS A 75 9.57 -9.51 -2.63
CA LYS A 75 8.48 -9.69 -1.66
C LYS A 75 8.67 -8.71 -0.51
N CYS A 76 7.58 -8.12 -0.06
CA CYS A 76 7.59 -7.09 0.96
C CYS A 76 6.40 -7.21 1.90
N LYS A 77 6.54 -6.55 3.05
CA LYS A 77 5.51 -6.35 4.06
C LYS A 77 5.26 -4.86 4.21
N PHE A 78 4.00 -4.44 4.31
CA PHE A 78 3.61 -3.03 4.36
C PHE A 78 2.27 -2.85 5.06
N ASP A 79 1.95 -1.59 5.38
CA ASP A 79 0.61 -1.19 5.80
C ASP A 79 -0.07 -0.43 4.65
N ILE A 80 -1.39 -0.49 4.58
CA ILE A 80 -2.20 0.21 3.58
C ILE A 80 -2.96 1.32 4.28
N LYS A 81 -2.73 2.56 3.86
CA LYS A 81 -3.47 3.74 4.31
C LYS A 81 -4.45 4.18 3.23
N ARG A 82 -5.69 4.47 3.62
CA ARG A 82 -6.65 5.16 2.74
C ARG A 82 -6.29 6.64 2.59
N THR A 83 -6.33 7.13 1.37
CA THR A 83 -6.07 8.54 1.01
C THR A 83 -7.19 9.07 0.12
N SER A 84 -7.20 10.37 -0.14
CA SER A 84 -8.15 10.99 -1.09
C SER A 84 -7.99 10.50 -2.53
N LYS A 85 -6.87 9.85 -2.87
CA LYS A 85 -6.55 9.32 -4.21
C LYS A 85 -6.65 7.79 -4.30
N GLY A 86 -7.14 7.13 -3.26
CA GLY A 86 -7.20 5.68 -3.16
C GLY A 86 -6.28 5.13 -2.07
N PHE A 87 -5.74 3.93 -2.28
CA PHE A 87 -4.94 3.23 -1.28
C PHE A 87 -3.44 3.43 -1.51
N GLU A 88 -2.72 3.78 -0.45
CA GLU A 88 -1.28 4.00 -0.46
C GLU A 88 -0.59 3.04 0.52
N ALA A 89 0.48 2.40 0.07
CA ALA A 89 1.32 1.57 0.92
C ALA A 89 2.35 2.43 1.67
N ILE A 90 2.46 2.18 2.96
CA ILE A 90 3.39 2.82 3.89
C ILE A 90 4.21 1.77 4.65
N ASN A 91 5.30 2.18 5.28
CA ASN A 91 6.17 1.30 6.09
C ASN A 91 6.64 0.05 5.32
N ILE A 92 7.01 0.20 4.06
CA ILE A 92 7.29 -0.92 3.17
C ILE A 92 8.66 -1.51 3.51
N ASN A 93 8.67 -2.77 3.95
CA ASN A 93 9.87 -3.53 4.31
C ASN A 93 10.09 -4.69 3.33
N ILE A 94 11.25 -4.74 2.69
CA ILE A 94 11.61 -5.84 1.77
C ILE A 94 11.98 -7.07 2.58
N MET A 95 11.22 -8.15 2.42
CA MET A 95 11.43 -9.43 3.11
C MET A 95 12.37 -10.34 2.31
N GLU A 96 12.09 -10.53 1.02
CA GLU A 96 12.79 -11.48 0.14
C GLU A 96 13.14 -10.78 -1.18
N ILE A 97 14.39 -10.95 -1.61
CA ILE A 97 14.90 -10.38 -2.87
C ILE A 97 14.54 -11.33 -4.01
N ASN A 98 14.07 -10.77 -5.13
CA ASN A 98 13.85 -11.55 -6.34
C ASN A 98 15.16 -12.22 -6.81
N PRO A 99 15.24 -13.56 -6.90
CA PRO A 99 16.46 -14.27 -7.29
C PRO A 99 16.90 -13.97 -8.73
N TYR A 100 15.98 -13.48 -9.58
CA TYR A 100 16.28 -13.10 -10.96
C TYR A 100 16.77 -11.65 -11.11
N ARG A 101 17.09 -10.97 -10.00
CA ARG A 101 17.70 -9.65 -10.04
C ARG A 101 19.09 -9.76 -10.66
N ILE A 102 19.26 -9.27 -11.89
CA ILE A 102 20.57 -9.15 -12.52
C ILE A 102 21.44 -8.24 -11.64
N PRO A 103 22.52 -8.74 -11.03
CA PRO A 103 23.43 -7.89 -10.27
C PRO A 103 23.97 -6.81 -11.20
N LYS A 104 24.05 -5.57 -10.73
CA LYS A 104 24.89 -4.59 -11.43
C LYS A 104 26.30 -5.15 -11.37
N LEU A 105 26.86 -5.57 -12.51
CA LEU A 105 28.27 -5.87 -12.63
C LEU A 105 29.02 -4.61 -12.22
N THR A 106 29.53 -4.58 -10.98
CA THR A 106 30.44 -3.53 -10.56
C THR A 106 31.70 -3.72 -11.38
N LYS A 107 31.90 -2.88 -12.41
CA LYS A 107 33.20 -2.78 -13.07
C LYS A 107 34.20 -2.40 -11.98
N LYS A 108 35.02 -3.36 -11.53
CA LYS A 108 36.23 -3.04 -10.79
C LYS A 108 37.12 -2.30 -11.79
N ASN A 109 37.16 -0.98 -11.67
CA ASN A 109 38.23 -0.22 -12.29
C ASN A 109 39.52 -0.71 -11.64
N LYS A 110 40.36 -1.37 -12.44
CA LYS A 110 41.70 -1.82 -12.07
C LYS A 110 42.69 -0.74 -12.48
#